data_AF-A0A1I5E5A1-F1
#
_entry.id   AF-A0A1I5E5A1-F1
#
_cell.length_a   1.000
_cell.length_b   1.000
_cell.length_c   1.000
_cell.angle_alpha   90.00
_cell.angle_beta   90.00
_cell.angle_gamma   90.00
#
_symmetry.space_group_name_H-M   'P 1'
#
loop_
_entity.id
_entity.type
_entity.pdbx_description
1 polymer ?
#
loop_
_entity_poly.entity_id
_entity_poly.type
_entity_poly.pdbx_seq_one_letter_code
_entity_poly.pdbx_strand_id
1 'polypeptide(L)' 'MVIRMNYDDLPQVKGPYVHATKHHGLLYVSGLTAFGTEAQTHNVESQTLAILQQMTSILDQENCCLIFMKEIYSLAL' A
#
# COMPACT_ATOMS: atom_id res chain seq x y z
N MET A 1 8.26 -19.54 3.76
CA MET A 1 7.41 -19.07 4.89
C MET A 1 6.86 -17.72 4.51
N VAL A 2 5.54 -17.53 4.63
CA VAL A 2 4.88 -16.25 4.33
C VAL A 2 4.71 -15.47 5.63
N ILE A 3 5.18 -14.22 5.65
CA ILE A 3 4.95 -13.29 6.77
C ILE A 3 3.84 -12.33 6.34
N ARG A 4 2.84 -12.13 7.18
CA ARG A 4 1.69 -11.22 6.92
C ARG A 4 1.82 -10.01 7.82
N MET A 5 1.63 -8.81 7.28
CA MET A 5 1.98 -7.57 7.96
C MET A 5 0.91 -6.50 7.72
N ASN A 6 0.61 -5.75 8.78
CA ASN A 6 -0.16 -4.52 8.73
C ASN A 6 0.72 -3.38 9.28
N TYR A 7 0.40 -2.16 8.85
CA TYR A 7 1.13 -0.94 9.19
C TYR A 7 0.13 0.00 9.86
N ASP A 8 0.46 0.46 11.08
CA ASP A 8 -0.49 1.16 11.96
C ASP A 8 -0.87 2.56 11.47
N ASP A 9 -0.05 3.15 10.60
CA ASP A 9 -0.24 4.46 10.00
C ASP A 9 -1.08 4.44 8.71
N LEU A 10 -1.40 3.24 8.20
CA LEU A 10 -2.29 3.07 7.05
C LEU A 10 -3.76 2.91 7.47
N PRO A 11 -4.72 3.23 6.59
CA PRO A 11 -6.14 2.99 6.86
C PRO A 11 -6.42 1.55 7.27
N GLN A 12 -7.34 1.37 8.22
CA GLN A 12 -7.68 0.04 8.73
C GLN A 12 -8.18 -0.88 7.62
N VAL A 13 -7.56 -2.06 7.51
CA VAL A 13 -8.02 -3.17 6.65
C VAL A 13 -9.46 -3.54 6.98
N LYS A 14 -10.36 -3.44 5.99
CA LYS A 14 -11.74 -3.92 6.08
C LYS A 14 -11.91 -5.20 5.27
N GLY A 15 -11.58 -6.35 5.86
CA GLY A 15 -11.75 -7.66 5.24
C GLY A 15 -10.62 -8.64 5.61
N PRO A 16 -10.65 -9.87 5.07
CA PRO A 16 -9.68 -10.92 5.38
C PRO A 16 -8.37 -10.78 4.58
N TYR A 17 -7.79 -9.57 4.53
CA TYR A 17 -6.50 -9.30 3.88
C TYR A 17 -5.53 -8.60 4.85
N VAL A 18 -4.31 -8.34 4.39
CA VAL A 18 -3.28 -7.58 5.11
C VAL A 18 -2.63 -6.56 4.19
N HIS A 19 -2.01 -5.50 4.71
CA HIS A 19 -1.37 -4.49 3.86
C HIS A 19 -0.28 -5.10 2.98
N ALA A 20 0.55 -5.99 3.54
CA ALA A 20 1.59 -6.64 2.78
C ALA A 20 1.88 -8.07 3.25
N THR A 21 2.50 -8.84 2.36
CA THR A 21 3.11 -10.12 2.70
C THR A 21 4.55 -10.17 2.24
N LYS A 22 5.42 -10.84 3.00
CA LYS A 22 6.79 -11.14 2.58
C LYS A 22 6.97 -12.62 2.31
N HIS A 23 7.58 -12.94 1.17
CA HIS A 23 7.94 -14.29 0.81
C HIS A 23 9.20 -14.30 -0.07
N HIS A 24 10.20 -15.12 0.29
CA HIS A 24 11.46 -15.26 -0.46
C HIS A 24 12.16 -13.92 -0.78
N GLY A 25 12.21 -13.01 0.21
CA GLY A 25 12.85 -11.71 0.05
C GLY A 25 12.09 -10.70 -0.80
N LEU A 26 10.88 -11.03 -1.26
CA LEU A 26 9.99 -10.13 -1.98
C LEU A 26 8.88 -9.64 -1.05
N LEU A 27 8.59 -8.34 -1.16
CA LEU A 27 7.45 -7.68 -0.53
C LEU A 27 6.32 -7.59 -1.56
N TYR A 28 5.15 -8.13 -1.19
CA TYR A 28 3.93 -8.04 -1.97
C TYR A 28 2.96 -7.13 -1.23
N VAL A 29 2.68 -5.96 -1.80
CA VAL A 29 1.74 -4.99 -1.24
C VAL A 29 0.37 -5.24 -1.85
N SER A 30 -0.67 -5.27 -1.01
CA SER A 30 -2.06 -5.35 -1.45
C SER A 30 -2.46 -4.10 -2.23
N GLY A 31 -3.59 -4.15 -2.95
CA GLY A 31 -4.14 -2.97 -3.62
C GLY A 31 -4.38 -1.83 -2.61
N LEU A 32 -3.69 -0.71 -2.81
CA LEU A 32 -3.86 0.50 -2.02
C LEU A 32 -4.92 1.40 -2.68
N THR A 33 -5.72 2.07 -1.86
CA THR A 33 -6.74 3.02 -2.31
C THR A 33 -6.73 4.23 -1.39
N ALA A 34 -7.42 5.30 -1.77
CA ALA A 34 -7.68 6.42 -0.88
C ALA A 34 -8.80 6.14 0.15
N PHE A 35 -9.41 4.95 0.12
CA PHE A 35 -10.50 4.61 1.03
C PHE A 35 -10.04 4.64 2.50
N GLY A 36 -10.84 5.26 3.36
CA GLY A 36 -10.52 5.46 4.77
C GLY A 36 -9.52 6.60 5.04
N THR A 37 -9.07 7.31 4.01
CA THR A 37 -8.26 8.54 4.15
C THR A 37 -9.13 9.78 3.93
N GLU A 38 -8.62 10.96 4.30
CA GLU A 38 -9.26 12.23 3.96
C GLU A 38 -9.40 12.43 2.44
N ALA A 39 -8.48 11.86 1.64
CA ALA A 39 -8.48 11.98 0.19
C ALA A 39 -9.62 11.20 -0.49
N GLN A 40 -10.32 10.29 0.21
CA GLN A 40 -11.33 9.40 -0.37
C GLN A 40 -12.39 10.14 -1.22
N THR A 41 -12.83 11.31 -0.77
CA THR A 41 -13.88 12.09 -1.44
C THR A 41 -13.35 13.19 -2.34
N HIS A 42 -12.03 13.26 -2.52
CA HIS A 42 -11.36 14.28 -3.34
C HIS A 42 -11.16 13.81 -4.78
N ASN A 43 -10.56 14.67 -5.60
CA ASN A 43 -10.28 14.37 -6.99
C ASN A 43 -9.23 13.24 -7.15
N VAL A 44 -9.08 12.76 -8.38
CA VAL A 44 -8.16 11.66 -8.71
C VAL A 44 -6.71 11.99 -8.34
N GLU A 45 -6.29 13.24 -8.45
CA GLU A 45 -4.93 13.68 -8.12
C GLU A 45 -4.67 13.53 -6.61
N SER A 46 -5.57 14.03 -5.77
CA SER A 46 -5.47 13.90 -4.31
C SER A 46 -5.53 12.44 -3.87
N GLN A 47 -6.39 11.62 -4.47
CA GLN A 47 -6.46 10.20 -4.19
C GLN A 47 -5.16 9.49 -4.58
N THR A 48 -4.61 9.81 -5.75
CA THR A 48 -3.35 9.25 -6.23
C THR A 48 -2.20 9.61 -5.29
N LEU A 49 -2.12 10.87 -4.87
CA LEU A 49 -1.09 11.32 -3.93
C LEU A 49 -1.18 10.58 -2.60
N ALA A 50 -2.38 10.39 -2.06
CA ALA A 50 -2.58 9.63 -0.82
C ALA A 50 -2.17 8.16 -0.96
N ILE A 51 -2.42 7.54 -2.12
CA ILE A 51 -1.96 6.17 -2.41
C ILE A 51 -0.44 6.10 -2.48
N LEU A 52 0.20 7.06 -3.16
CA LEU A 52 1.66 7.13 -3.25
C LEU A 52 2.31 7.37 -1.88
N GLN A 53 1.71 8.20 -1.03
CA GLN A 53 2.18 8.42 0.34
C GLN A 53 2.09 7.15 1.20
N GLN A 54 0.98 6.41 1.13
CA GLN A 54 0.84 5.12 1.80
C GLN A 54 1.94 4.14 1.33
N MET A 55 2.19 4.07 0.03
CA MET A 55 3.23 3.22 -0.54
C MET A 55 4.64 3.61 -0.05
N THR A 56 4.95 4.90 -0.01
CA THR A 56 6.21 5.41 0.54
C THR A 56 6.39 5.02 2.01
N SER A 57 5.34 5.17 2.83
CA SER A 57 5.42 4.78 4.25
C SER A 57 5.71 3.30 4.45
N ILE A 58 5.04 2.43 3.68
CA ILE A 58 5.35 0.98 3.68
C ILE A 58 6.83 0.76 3.39
N LEU A 59 7.36 1.38 2.34
CA LEU A 59 8.73 1.18 1.90
C LEU A 59 9.76 1.69 2.90
N ASP A 60 9.50 2.84 3.53
CA ASP A 60 10.34 3.41 4.57
C ASP A 60 10.42 2.49 5.80
N GLN A 61 9.28 1.95 6.25
CA GLN A 61 9.24 0.99 7.36
C GLN A 61 9.94 -0.33 7.02
N GLU A 62 9.93 -0.71 5.74
CA GLU A 62 10.57 -1.93 5.25
C GLU A 62 12.04 -1.76 4.85
N ASN A 63 12.62 -0.56 5.05
CA ASN A 63 13.95 -0.19 4.58
C ASN A 63 14.18 -0.57 3.09
N CYS A 64 13.11 -0.51 2.30
CA CYS A 64 13.12 -0.83 0.88
C CYS A 64 13.12 0.47 0.07
N CYS A 65 14.03 0.63 -0.87
CA CYS A 65 14.00 1.79 -1.75
C CYS A 65 12.91 1.63 -2.82
N LEU A 66 12.17 2.71 -3.13
CA LEU A 66 11.15 2.79 -4.18
C LEU A 66 11.64 2.28 -5.55
N ILE A 67 12.96 2.34 -5.79
CA ILE A 67 13.64 1.87 -7.00
C ILE A 67 13.47 0.35 -7.23
N PHE A 68 13.15 -0.45 -6.20
CA PHE A 68 12.99 -1.91 -6.33
C PHE A 68 11.57 -2.37 -6.69
N MET A 69 10.65 -1.43 -6.95
CA MET A 69 9.28 -1.77 -7.32
C MET A 69 9.24 -2.33 -8.74
N LYS A 70 9.00 -3.65 -8.84
CA LYS A 70 9.05 -4.37 -10.12
C LYS A 70 7.86 -4.06 -11.03
N GLU A 71 6.67 -3.97 -10.44
CA GLU A 71 5.41 -3.89 -11.18
C GLU A 71 4.38 -3.08 -10.38
N ILE A 72 3.59 -2.25 -11.07
CA ILE A 72 2.42 -1.54 -10.52
C ILE A 72 1.24 -1.85 -11.42
N TYR A 73 0.12 -2.27 -10.82
CA TYR A 73 -1.14 -2.49 -11.52
C TYR A 73 -2.19 -1.54 -10.97
N SER A 74 -2.86 -0.81 -11.85
CA SER A 74 -4.05 -0.04 -11.52
C SER A 74 -5.28 -0.82 -11.96
N LEU A 75 -6.20 -1.06 -11.03
CA LEU A 75 -7.55 -1.54 -11.35
C LEU A 75 -8.46 -0.32 -11.40
N ALA A 76 -8.84 0.11 -12.60
CA ALA A 76 -9.95 1.03 -12.77
C ALA A 76 -11.25 0.25 -12.50
N LEU A 77 -11.94 0.60 -11.42
CA LEU A 77 -13.31 0.16 -11.14
C LEU A 77 -14.32 1.08 -11.82
#